data_AF-A0A7W1Z0N6-F1
#
_entry.id   AF-A0A7W1Z0N6-F1
#
_cell.length_a   1.000
_cell.length_b   1.000
_cell.length_c   1.000
_cell.angle_alpha   90.00
_cell.angle_beta   90.00
_cell.angle_gamma   90.00
#
_symmetry.space_group_name_H-M   'P 1'
#
loop_
_entity.id
_entity.type
_entity.pdbx_description
1 polymer ?
#
loop_
_entity_poly.entity_id
_entity_poly.type
_entity_poly.pdbx_seq_one_letter_code
_entity_poly.pdbx_strand_id
1 'polypeptide(L)'
;MTYAQLVLEYLKVLLSAPVIAGAAAIVLLVLFREDFKALLRRVAKIRLPGGTEVSTSQATKAEEAAESKPLDKPPLPADPPPQLPSGLAPNEIQEIRQLFDAERARAFLWEYRYLNYFLVYHTQLVLDWFASLPSATSISLFDSAWLPLIPSAEERRAVIDALQAHHLVQLHGDHVEVTPKGREYIAWRGPLSQPKA
;
A
#
# COMPACT_ATOMS: atom_id res chain seq x y z
N MET A 1 1.16 -22.80 69.51
CA MET A 1 1.99 -22.49 68.33
C MET A 1 3.16 -21.66 68.78
N THR A 2 4.39 -22.07 68.48
CA THR A 2 5.58 -21.27 68.80
C THR A 2 5.80 -20.21 67.71
N TYR A 3 6.38 -19.05 68.06
CA TYR A 3 6.67 -17.98 67.12
C TYR A 3 7.47 -18.45 65.89
N ALA A 4 8.34 -19.45 66.07
CA ALA A 4 9.11 -20.06 65.00
C ALA A 4 8.23 -20.76 63.94
N GLN A 5 7.11 -21.40 64.34
CA GLN A 5 6.19 -22.05 63.41
C GLN A 5 5.41 -21.02 62.57
N LEU A 6 5.01 -19.92 63.21
CA LEU A 6 4.31 -18.81 62.57
C LEU A 6 5.17 -18.14 61.50
N VAL A 7 6.44 -17.86 61.79
CA VAL A 7 7.39 -17.29 60.81
C VAL A 7 7.61 -18.25 59.64
N LEU A 8 7.71 -19.56 59.92
CA LEU A 8 7.92 -20.57 58.88
C LEU A 8 6.69 -20.74 57.97
N GLU A 9 5.48 -20.60 58.51
CA GLU A 9 4.25 -20.59 57.71
C GLU A 9 4.17 -19.36 56.80
N TYR A 10 4.48 -18.17 57.31
CA TYR A 10 4.53 -16.97 56.46
C TYR A 10 5.61 -17.05 55.37
N LEU A 11 6.78 -17.62 55.69
CA LEU A 11 7.85 -17.80 54.70
C LEU A 11 7.43 -18.78 53.60
N LYS A 12 6.71 -19.86 53.95
CA LYS A 12 6.14 -20.81 52.97
C LYS A 12 5.10 -20.17 52.06
N VAL A 13 4.28 -19.27 52.60
CA VAL A 13 3.31 -18.51 51.79
C VAL A 13 4.02 -17.54 50.86
N LEU A 14 5.04 -16.83 51.35
CA LEU A 14 5.80 -15.86 50.56
C LEU A 14 6.63 -16.53 49.45
N LEU A 15 7.18 -17.73 49.70
CA LEU A 15 7.87 -18.55 48.69
C LEU A 15 6.93 -19.51 47.95
N SER A 16 5.61 -19.38 48.12
CA SER A 16 4.69 -20.24 47.39
C SER A 16 4.76 -19.94 45.89
N ALA A 17 4.60 -20.99 45.07
CA ALA A 17 4.61 -20.89 43.61
C ALA A 17 3.74 -19.75 43.04
N PRO A 18 2.48 -19.50 43.49
CA PRO A 18 1.67 -18.40 42.95
C PRO A 18 2.23 -17.01 43.30
N VAL A 19 2.82 -16.83 44.48
CA VAL A 19 3.41 -15.54 44.89
C VAL A 19 4.67 -15.25 44.07
N ILE A 20 5.52 -16.25 43.90
CA ILE A 20 6.72 -16.13 43.05
C ILE A 20 6.33 -15.88 41.59
N ALA A 21 5.36 -16.61 41.06
CA ALA A 21 4.88 -16.42 39.68
C ALA A 21 4.28 -15.03 39.47
N GLY A 22 3.51 -14.52 40.44
CA GLY A 22 2.96 -13.17 40.41
C GLY A 22 4.05 -12.10 40.42
N ALA A 23 5.04 -12.24 41.31
CA ALA A 23 6.19 -11.32 41.36
C ALA A 23 7.00 -11.35 40.05
N ALA A 24 7.25 -12.53 39.50
CA ALA A 24 7.95 -12.67 38.23
C ALA A 24 7.18 -12.04 37.06
N ALA A 25 5.86 -12.21 37.01
CA ALA A 25 5.00 -11.60 36.00
C ALA A 25 5.01 -10.07 36.07
N ILE A 26 4.97 -9.50 37.29
CA ILE A 26 5.08 -8.05 37.50
C ILE A 26 6.44 -7.53 37.03
N VAL A 27 7.54 -8.21 37.39
CA VAL A 27 8.89 -7.82 36.95
C VAL A 27 9.01 -7.88 35.43
N LEU A 28 8.45 -8.92 34.80
CA LEU A 28 8.44 -9.06 33.35
C LEU A 28 7.62 -7.92 32.69
N LEU A 29 6.45 -7.59 33.22
CA LEU A 29 5.65 -6.45 32.73
C LEU A 29 6.37 -5.11 32.85
N VAL A 30 7.14 -4.90 33.92
CA VAL A 30 7.91 -3.67 34.12
C VAL A 30 9.10 -3.59 33.15
N LEU A 31 9.86 -4.68 33.00
CA LEU A 31 11.02 -4.74 32.10
C LEU A 31 10.62 -4.61 30.62
N PHE A 32 9.54 -5.29 30.24
CA PHE A 32 9.07 -5.32 28.85
C PHE A 32 7.92 -4.34 28.60
N ARG A 33 7.75 -3.31 29.44
CA ARG A 33 6.63 -2.36 29.32
C ARG A 33 6.57 -1.69 27.95
N GLU A 34 7.71 -1.44 27.33
CA GLU A 34 7.80 -0.77 26.02
C GLU A 34 7.44 -1.74 24.89
N ASP A 35 7.90 -2.98 24.97
CA ASP A 35 7.54 -4.05 24.02
C ASP A 35 6.08 -4.44 24.13
N PHE A 36 5.52 -4.54 25.35
CA PHE A 36 4.09 -4.74 25.55
C PHE A 36 3.28 -3.56 25.01
N LYS A 37 3.75 -2.32 25.16
CA LYS A 37 3.09 -1.14 24.58
C LYS A 37 3.15 -1.16 23.05
N ALA A 38 4.27 -1.59 22.47
CA ALA A 38 4.42 -1.77 21.02
C ALA A 38 3.54 -2.91 20.49
N LEU A 39 3.44 -4.02 21.23
CA LEU A 39 2.58 -5.16 20.92
C LEU A 39 1.10 -4.79 21.08
N LEU A 40 0.69 -4.12 22.15
CA LEU A 40 -0.69 -3.65 22.31
C LEU A 40 -1.11 -2.72 21.17
N ARG A 41 -0.21 -1.81 20.74
CA ARG A 41 -0.45 -0.96 19.56
C ARG A 41 -0.61 -1.77 18.27
N ARG A 42 0.07 -2.90 18.13
CA ARG A 42 -0.06 -3.80 16.97
C ARG A 42 -1.23 -4.78 17.07
N VAL A 43 -1.62 -5.15 18.29
CA VAL A 43 -2.63 -6.17 18.60
C VAL A 43 -3.99 -5.55 18.94
N ALA A 44 -4.12 -4.21 19.01
CA ALA A 44 -5.43 -3.51 18.99
C ALA A 44 -6.24 -3.76 17.69
N LYS A 45 -5.80 -4.68 16.84
CA LYS A 45 -6.48 -5.25 15.68
C LYS A 45 -6.90 -6.70 15.97
N ILE A 46 -7.60 -6.96 17.08
CA ILE A 46 -8.20 -8.27 17.33
C ILE A 46 -9.55 -8.34 16.60
N ARG A 47 -9.65 -9.27 15.64
CA ARG A 47 -10.90 -9.65 15.00
C ARG A 47 -11.85 -10.21 16.06
N LEU A 48 -12.94 -9.50 16.34
CA LEU A 48 -14.08 -10.04 17.06
C LEU A 48 -14.89 -10.94 16.10
N PRO A 49 -15.32 -12.14 16.52
CA PRO A 49 -16.18 -13.00 15.71
C PRO A 49 -17.56 -12.36 15.65
N GLY A 50 -17.81 -11.58 14.60
CA GLY A 50 -19.01 -10.75 14.45
C GLY A 50 -19.01 -9.77 13.27
N GLY A 51 -17.94 -9.71 12.46
CA GLY A 51 -17.98 -9.06 11.14
C GLY A 51 -17.81 -7.54 11.10
N THR A 52 -17.59 -6.87 12.23
CA THR A 52 -17.18 -5.45 12.22
C THR A 52 -15.66 -5.34 12.16
N GLU A 53 -15.12 -5.12 10.96
CA GLU A 53 -13.73 -4.71 10.77
C GLU A 53 -13.63 -3.18 10.90
N VAL A 54 -13.07 -2.69 12.01
CA VAL A 54 -12.62 -1.30 12.10
C VAL A 54 -11.20 -1.24 11.53
N SER A 55 -11.11 -0.90 10.24
CA SER A 55 -9.85 -0.71 9.53
C SER A 55 -9.29 0.69 9.80
N THR A 56 -8.31 0.80 10.68
CA THR A 56 -7.46 2.00 10.77
C THR A 56 -6.00 1.67 10.48
N SER A 57 -5.72 1.24 9.25
CA SER A 57 -4.38 1.39 8.65
C SER A 57 -4.26 2.66 7.82
N GLN A 58 -5.35 3.41 7.63
CA GLN A 58 -5.30 4.75 7.04
C GLN A 58 -5.26 5.87 8.07
N ALA A 59 -5.76 5.67 9.31
CA ALA A 59 -5.67 6.71 10.34
C ALA A 59 -4.22 6.98 10.77
N THR A 60 -3.37 5.96 10.87
CA THR A 60 -1.93 6.16 11.15
C THR A 60 -1.21 6.79 9.96
N LYS A 61 -1.66 6.56 8.72
CA LYS A 61 -1.12 7.26 7.53
C LYS A 61 -1.64 8.71 7.43
N ALA A 62 -2.82 9.00 7.99
CA ALA A 62 -3.38 10.35 8.07
C ALA A 62 -2.76 11.16 9.23
N GLU A 63 -2.45 10.51 10.36
CA GLU A 63 -1.70 11.11 11.47
C GLU A 63 -0.20 11.24 11.12
N GLU A 64 0.42 10.27 10.43
CA GLU A 64 1.77 10.42 9.85
C GLU A 64 1.79 11.42 8.69
N ALA A 65 0.68 11.65 7.97
CA ALA A 65 0.59 12.76 7.01
C ALA A 65 0.44 14.13 7.70
N ALA A 66 -0.06 14.17 8.94
CA ALA A 66 -0.16 15.39 9.73
C ALA A 66 1.13 15.71 10.51
N GLU A 67 1.91 14.70 10.90
CA GLU A 67 3.20 14.85 11.59
C GLU A 67 4.45 14.58 10.71
N SER A 68 4.28 14.22 9.44
CA SER A 68 5.42 14.17 8.53
C SER A 68 5.95 15.58 8.34
N LYS A 69 7.13 15.83 8.91
CA LYS A 69 8.08 16.77 8.31
C LYS A 69 7.97 16.58 6.80
N PRO A 70 7.77 17.66 6.01
CA PRO A 70 7.73 17.54 4.57
C PRO A 70 8.94 16.70 4.18
N LEU A 71 8.71 15.56 3.52
CA LEU A 71 9.77 14.79 2.89
C LEU A 71 10.67 15.82 2.24
N ASP A 72 11.92 15.91 2.68
CA ASP A 72 12.87 16.86 2.14
C ASP A 72 12.79 16.69 0.64
N LYS A 73 12.26 17.71 -0.04
CA LYS A 73 12.22 17.72 -1.50
C LYS A 73 13.63 17.35 -1.92
N PRO A 74 13.81 16.38 -2.84
CA PRO A 74 15.13 16.09 -3.37
C PRO A 74 15.79 17.44 -3.65
N PRO A 75 17.01 17.68 -3.13
CA PRO A 75 17.61 19.01 -3.15
C PRO A 75 17.48 19.52 -4.57
N LEU A 76 16.73 20.63 -4.75
CA LEU A 76 16.68 21.27 -6.05
C LEU A 76 18.15 21.55 -6.40
N PRO A 77 18.62 21.17 -7.60
CA PRO A 77 19.97 21.51 -8.01
C PRO A 77 20.17 23.00 -7.77
N ALA A 78 21.19 23.33 -6.95
CA ALA A 78 21.50 24.70 -6.55
C ALA A 78 22.03 25.55 -7.72
N ASP A 79 22.26 24.91 -8.87
CA ASP A 79 22.73 25.54 -10.08
C ASP A 79 21.57 26.12 -10.89
N PRO A 80 21.74 27.30 -11.51
CA PRO A 80 20.80 27.76 -12.52
C PRO A 80 20.63 26.65 -13.57
N PRO A 81 19.41 26.43 -14.10
CA PRO A 81 19.19 25.41 -15.12
C PRO A 81 20.23 25.63 -16.21
N PRO A 82 21.04 24.62 -16.56
CA PRO A 82 22.07 24.77 -17.57
C PRO A 82 21.44 25.37 -18.81
N GLN A 83 21.93 26.55 -19.22
CA GLN A 83 21.45 27.20 -20.43
C GLN A 83 21.63 26.20 -21.56
N LEU A 84 20.50 25.81 -22.19
CA LEU A 84 20.54 24.87 -23.29
C LEU A 84 21.49 25.41 -24.36
N PRO A 85 22.47 24.63 -24.83
CA PRO A 85 23.45 25.09 -25.80
C PRO A 85 22.73 25.62 -27.04
N SER A 86 22.97 26.87 -27.37
CA SER A 86 22.40 27.53 -28.55
C SER A 86 23.31 27.23 -29.74
N GLY A 87 22.83 26.42 -30.69
CA GLY A 87 23.56 26.09 -31.91
C GLY A 87 24.13 24.67 -31.98
N LEU A 88 23.34 23.66 -31.58
CA LEU A 88 23.71 22.24 -31.74
C LEU A 88 23.85 21.88 -33.23
N ALA A 89 24.90 21.13 -33.56
CA ALA A 89 25.06 20.57 -34.89
C ALA A 89 24.02 19.45 -35.14
N PRO A 90 23.60 19.19 -36.40
CA PRO A 90 22.54 18.22 -36.69
C PRO A 90 22.79 16.79 -36.18
N ASN A 91 24.06 16.38 -36.10
CA ASN A 91 24.49 15.10 -35.53
C ASN A 91 24.31 15.07 -34.00
N GLU A 92 24.68 16.14 -33.29
CA GLU A 92 24.50 16.25 -31.84
C GLU A 92 23.02 16.22 -31.47
N ILE A 93 22.15 16.84 -32.29
CA ILE A 93 20.70 16.79 -32.10
C ILE A 93 20.19 15.35 -32.20
N GLN A 94 20.70 14.54 -33.13
CA GLN A 94 20.31 13.13 -33.26
C GLN A 94 20.77 12.32 -32.04
N GLU A 95 22.01 12.50 -31.59
CA GLU A 95 22.53 11.80 -30.41
C GLU A 95 21.73 12.15 -29.15
N ILE A 96 21.43 13.44 -28.95
CA ILE A 96 20.62 13.90 -27.83
C ILE A 96 19.20 13.30 -27.90
N ARG A 97 18.58 13.25 -29.08
CA ARG A 97 17.27 12.60 -29.25
C ARG A 97 17.30 11.14 -28.87
N GLN A 98 18.31 10.39 -29.34
CA GLN A 98 18.48 8.99 -28.99
C GLN A 98 18.66 8.80 -27.48
N LEU A 99 19.42 9.68 -26.83
CA LEU A 99 19.59 9.66 -25.38
C LEU A 99 18.25 9.90 -24.65
N PHE A 100 17.48 10.91 -25.06
CA PHE A 100 16.17 11.19 -24.48
C PHE A 100 15.17 10.05 -24.69
N ASP A 101 15.17 9.44 -25.87
CA ASP A 101 14.30 8.31 -26.18
C ASP A 101 14.69 7.07 -25.34
N ALA A 102 16.00 6.84 -25.14
CA ALA A 102 16.49 5.77 -24.28
C ALA A 102 16.11 5.97 -22.80
N GLU A 103 16.23 7.19 -22.28
CA GLU A 103 15.84 7.52 -20.91
C GLU A 103 14.31 7.48 -20.73
N ARG A 104 13.54 7.92 -21.73
CA ARG A 104 12.08 7.76 -21.74
C ARG A 104 11.66 6.29 -21.72
N ALA A 105 12.32 5.44 -22.51
CA ALA A 105 12.06 4.01 -22.51
C ALA A 105 12.36 3.36 -21.14
N ARG A 106 13.46 3.79 -20.48
CA ARG A 106 13.78 3.38 -19.10
C ARG A 106 12.71 3.82 -18.10
N ALA A 107 12.24 5.06 -18.20
CA ALA A 107 11.19 5.58 -17.32
C ALA A 107 9.90 4.75 -17.46
N PHE A 108 9.47 4.45 -18.69
CA PHE A 108 8.31 3.59 -18.94
C PHE A 108 8.49 2.18 -18.38
N LEU A 109 9.67 1.58 -18.52
CA LEU A 109 9.95 0.26 -17.94
C LEU A 109 9.74 0.25 -16.42
N TRP A 110 10.26 1.26 -15.72
CA TRP A 110 10.10 1.35 -14.28
C TRP A 110 8.66 1.67 -13.86
N GLU A 111 7.98 2.52 -14.62
CA GLU A 111 6.56 2.79 -14.41
C GLU A 111 5.74 1.52 -14.53
N TYR A 112 5.92 0.72 -15.59
CA TYR A 112 5.15 -0.51 -15.77
C TYR A 112 5.48 -1.57 -14.73
N ARG A 113 6.74 -1.66 -14.29
CA ARG A 113 7.12 -2.49 -13.13
C ARG A 113 6.42 -2.04 -11.85
N TYR A 114 6.40 -0.74 -11.60
CA TYR A 114 5.68 -0.18 -10.47
C TYR A 114 4.18 -0.49 -10.54
N LEU A 115 3.53 -0.28 -11.69
CA LEU A 115 2.11 -0.58 -11.88
C LEU A 115 1.82 -2.07 -11.65
N ASN A 116 2.69 -2.96 -12.11
CA ASN A 116 2.52 -4.40 -11.88
C ASN A 116 2.62 -4.79 -10.39
N TYR A 117 3.39 -4.05 -9.60
CA TYR A 117 3.48 -4.24 -8.15
C TYR A 117 2.35 -3.53 -7.39
N PHE A 118 1.96 -2.33 -7.83
CA PHE A 118 0.99 -1.48 -7.17
C PHE A 118 -0.45 -1.91 -7.41
N LEU A 119 -0.80 -2.28 -8.65
CA LEU A 119 -2.14 -2.72 -8.99
C LEU A 119 -2.36 -4.15 -8.51
N VAL A 120 -3.37 -4.35 -7.67
CA VAL A 120 -3.76 -5.69 -7.22
C VAL A 120 -4.38 -6.49 -8.37
N TYR A 121 -4.38 -7.82 -8.23
CA TYR A 121 -4.84 -8.75 -9.26
C TYR A 121 -6.22 -8.39 -9.85
N HIS A 122 -7.20 -8.10 -9.01
CA HIS A 122 -8.55 -7.73 -9.48
C HIS A 122 -8.58 -6.40 -10.25
N THR A 123 -7.75 -5.42 -9.87
CA THR A 123 -7.63 -4.15 -10.62
C THR A 123 -7.06 -4.39 -12.02
N GLN A 124 -6.07 -5.29 -12.13
CA GLN A 124 -5.49 -5.67 -13.42
C GLN A 124 -6.51 -6.43 -14.28
N LEU A 125 -7.29 -7.35 -13.69
CA LEU A 125 -8.39 -8.03 -14.39
C LEU A 125 -9.48 -7.07 -14.88
N VAL A 126 -9.84 -6.07 -14.07
CA VAL A 126 -10.81 -5.05 -14.46
C VAL A 126 -10.32 -4.25 -15.66
N LEU A 127 -9.04 -3.90 -15.68
CA LEU A 127 -8.42 -3.23 -16.83
C LEU A 127 -8.45 -4.11 -18.09
N ASP A 128 -8.12 -5.40 -17.96
CA ASP A 128 -8.21 -6.36 -19.07
C ASP A 128 -9.65 -6.48 -19.60
N TRP A 129 -10.63 -6.51 -18.69
CA TRP A 129 -12.05 -6.55 -19.06
C TRP A 129 -12.46 -5.29 -19.81
N PHE A 130 -12.14 -4.09 -19.32
CA PHE A 130 -12.41 -2.85 -20.06
C PHE A 130 -11.76 -2.85 -21.45
N ALA A 131 -10.54 -3.38 -21.56
CA ALA A 131 -9.81 -3.43 -22.83
C ALA A 131 -10.41 -4.44 -23.82
N SER A 132 -11.08 -5.48 -23.33
CA SER A 132 -11.77 -6.49 -24.15
C SER A 132 -13.10 -6.00 -24.75
N LEU A 133 -13.67 -4.91 -24.22
CA LEU A 133 -14.93 -4.37 -24.71
C LEU A 133 -14.69 -3.55 -25.98
N PRO A 134 -15.61 -3.63 -26.97
CA PRO A 134 -15.45 -2.96 -28.25
C PRO A 134 -15.63 -1.43 -28.16
N SER A 135 -16.26 -0.93 -27.10
CA SER A 135 -16.56 0.49 -26.91
C SER A 135 -16.43 0.91 -25.43
N ALA A 136 -16.35 2.22 -25.19
CA ALA A 136 -16.37 2.79 -23.85
C ALA A 136 -17.60 2.29 -23.07
N THR A 137 -17.39 2.02 -21.78
CA THR A 137 -18.35 1.30 -20.94
C THR A 137 -18.80 2.16 -19.76
N SER A 138 -20.08 2.14 -19.41
CA SER A 138 -20.58 2.93 -18.30
C SER A 138 -20.10 2.41 -16.94
N ILE A 139 -19.96 3.30 -15.95
CA ILE A 139 -19.65 2.93 -14.57
C ILE A 139 -20.72 1.98 -14.02
N SER A 140 -22.00 2.22 -14.35
CA SER A 140 -23.11 1.35 -13.94
C SER A 140 -22.98 -0.09 -14.48
N LEU A 141 -22.53 -0.26 -15.73
CA LEU A 141 -22.29 -1.60 -16.29
C LEU A 141 -21.11 -2.28 -15.59
N PHE A 142 -20.04 -1.53 -15.34
CA PHE A 142 -18.90 -2.01 -14.54
C PHE A 142 -19.34 -2.48 -13.15
N ASP A 143 -20.09 -1.64 -12.42
CA ASP A 143 -20.59 -1.96 -11.08
C ASP A 143 -21.42 -3.25 -11.08
N SER A 144 -22.30 -3.40 -12.07
CA SER A 144 -23.16 -4.58 -12.18
C SER A 144 -22.38 -5.84 -12.53
N ALA A 145 -21.41 -5.74 -13.45
CA ALA A 145 -20.61 -6.88 -13.90
C ALA A 145 -19.66 -7.39 -12.82
N TRP A 146 -19.10 -6.49 -12.01
CA TRP A 146 -18.10 -6.82 -10.99
C TRP A 146 -18.67 -6.99 -9.57
N LEU A 147 -19.96 -6.71 -9.35
CA LEU A 147 -20.63 -6.90 -8.06
C LEU A 147 -20.40 -8.29 -7.42
N PRO A 148 -20.43 -9.42 -8.17
CA PRO A 148 -20.25 -10.74 -7.56
C PRO A 148 -18.85 -10.97 -7.01
N LEU A 149 -17.83 -10.31 -7.57
CA LEU A 149 -16.42 -10.51 -7.19
C LEU A 149 -15.91 -9.41 -6.27
N ILE A 150 -16.41 -8.18 -6.42
CA ILE A 150 -16.06 -7.01 -5.62
C ILE A 150 -17.38 -6.44 -5.07
N PRO A 151 -17.92 -6.96 -3.96
CA PRO A 151 -19.23 -6.55 -3.45
C PRO A 151 -19.26 -5.11 -2.93
N SER A 152 -18.13 -4.63 -2.39
CA SER A 152 -18.02 -3.27 -1.86
C SER A 152 -18.02 -2.23 -2.98
N ALA A 153 -18.95 -1.28 -2.90
CA ALA A 153 -19.01 -0.15 -3.84
C ALA A 153 -17.79 0.76 -3.72
N GLU A 154 -17.27 0.95 -2.50
CA GLU A 154 -16.06 1.74 -2.26
C GLU A 154 -14.83 1.10 -2.90
N GLU A 155 -14.72 -0.24 -2.84
CA GLU A 155 -13.62 -0.96 -3.50
C GLU A 155 -13.70 -0.86 -5.02
N ARG A 156 -14.90 -1.02 -5.61
CA ARG A 156 -15.11 -0.84 -7.05
C ARG A 156 -14.75 0.59 -7.48
N ARG A 157 -15.10 1.59 -6.67
CA ARG A 157 -14.73 2.98 -6.93
C ARG A 157 -13.21 3.17 -6.85
N ALA A 158 -12.56 2.63 -5.82
CA ALA A 158 -11.12 2.69 -5.66
C ALA A 158 -10.36 2.03 -6.82
N VAL A 159 -10.90 0.96 -7.40
CA VAL A 159 -10.35 0.34 -8.62
C VAL A 159 -10.36 1.34 -9.79
N ILE A 160 -11.49 2.00 -10.05
CA ILE A 160 -11.59 3.00 -11.13
C ILE A 160 -10.66 4.17 -10.87
N ASP A 161 -10.65 4.70 -9.64
CA ASP A 161 -9.82 5.84 -9.27
C ASP A 161 -8.33 5.50 -9.40
N ALA A 162 -7.91 4.29 -9.02
CA ALA A 162 -6.53 3.83 -9.20
C ALA A 162 -6.14 3.73 -10.69
N LEU A 163 -7.00 3.17 -11.53
CA LEU A 163 -6.76 3.08 -12.98
C LEU A 163 -6.71 4.47 -13.63
N GLN A 164 -7.56 5.40 -13.19
CA GLN A 164 -7.59 6.77 -13.69
C GLN A 164 -6.36 7.57 -13.23
N ALA A 165 -5.96 7.44 -11.96
CA ALA A 165 -4.81 8.16 -11.39
C ALA A 165 -3.49 7.84 -12.11
N HIS A 166 -3.38 6.64 -12.69
CA HIS A 166 -2.22 6.23 -13.48
C HIS A 166 -2.42 6.37 -15.00
N HIS A 167 -3.49 7.05 -15.43
CA HIS A 167 -3.83 7.31 -16.83
C HIS A 167 -4.01 6.04 -17.67
N LEU A 168 -4.42 4.92 -17.07
CA LEU A 168 -4.71 3.67 -17.77
C LEU A 168 -6.12 3.68 -18.36
N VAL A 169 -7.03 4.40 -17.73
CA VAL A 169 -8.37 4.70 -18.23
C VAL A 169 -8.63 6.21 -18.16
N GLN A 170 -9.57 6.67 -18.97
CA GLN A 170 -10.13 8.02 -18.94
C GLN A 170 -11.64 7.95 -18.76
N LEU A 171 -12.18 8.95 -18.09
CA LEU A 171 -13.60 9.07 -17.82
C LEU A 171 -14.18 10.22 -18.65
N HIS A 172 -15.16 9.90 -19.48
CA HIS A 172 -15.95 10.85 -20.26
C HIS A 172 -17.38 10.82 -19.73
N GLY A 173 -17.64 11.65 -18.71
CA GLY A 173 -18.88 11.60 -17.96
C GLY A 173 -19.01 10.27 -17.20
N ASP A 174 -20.02 9.48 -17.54
CA ASP A 174 -20.25 8.14 -16.95
C ASP A 174 -19.55 7.00 -17.71
N HIS A 175 -18.80 7.29 -18.78
CA HIS A 175 -18.15 6.26 -19.60
C HIS A 175 -16.66 6.17 -19.28
N VAL A 176 -16.19 4.93 -19.13
CA VAL A 176 -14.80 4.55 -18.96
C VAL A 176 -14.25 4.08 -20.30
N GLU A 177 -13.14 4.69 -20.73
CA GLU A 177 -12.40 4.32 -21.93
C GLU A 177 -10.95 3.97 -21.57
N VAL A 178 -10.43 2.88 -22.16
CA VAL A 178 -9.03 2.48 -21.95
C VAL A 178 -8.12 3.32 -22.83
N THR A 179 -7.11 3.95 -22.22
CA THR A 179 -6.16 4.79 -22.94
C THR A 179 -5.16 3.96 -23.77
N PRO A 180 -4.42 4.58 -24.71
CA PRO A 180 -3.31 3.92 -25.38
C PRO A 180 -2.30 3.32 -24.39
N LYS A 181 -1.95 4.08 -23.34
CA LYS A 181 -1.07 3.62 -22.25
C LYS A 181 -1.63 2.41 -21.51
N GLY A 182 -2.94 2.38 -21.24
CA GLY A 182 -3.60 1.22 -20.63
C GLY A 182 -3.41 -0.04 -21.48
N ARG A 183 -3.60 0.06 -22.79
CA ARG A 183 -3.40 -1.06 -23.73
C ARG A 183 -1.93 -1.48 -23.85
N GLU A 184 -1.01 -0.51 -23.91
CA GLU A 184 0.44 -0.78 -23.91
C GLU A 184 0.87 -1.51 -22.64
N TYR A 185 0.37 -1.10 -21.48
CA TYR A 185 0.66 -1.76 -20.21
C TYR A 185 0.16 -3.21 -20.21
N ILE A 186 -1.06 -3.49 -20.69
CA ILE A 186 -1.57 -4.87 -20.83
C ILE A 186 -0.66 -5.69 -21.74
N ALA A 187 -0.26 -5.13 -22.90
CA ALA A 187 0.61 -5.82 -23.86
C ALA A 187 2.00 -6.10 -23.27
N TRP A 188 2.57 -5.16 -22.50
CA TRP A 188 3.86 -5.31 -21.83
C TRP A 188 3.80 -6.32 -20.68
N ARG A 189 2.73 -6.27 -19.86
CA ARG A 189 2.52 -7.15 -18.70
C ARG A 189 2.30 -8.59 -19.14
N GLY A 190 1.63 -8.80 -20.26
CA GLY A 190 1.23 -10.12 -20.75
C GLY A 190 0.00 -10.68 -20.02
N PRO A 191 -0.37 -11.95 -20.25
CA PRO A 191 -1.54 -12.55 -19.63
C PRO A 191 -1.37 -12.69 -18.10
N LEU A 192 -2.47 -12.50 -17.35
CA LEU A 192 -2.48 -12.73 -15.92
C LEU A 192 -2.32 -14.22 -15.60
N SER A 193 -1.38 -14.56 -14.72
CA SER A 193 -1.32 -15.90 -14.14
C SER A 193 -2.51 -16.11 -13.21
N GLN A 194 -3.09 -17.31 -13.22
CA GLN A 194 -4.17 -17.63 -12.29
C GLN A 194 -3.64 -17.54 -10.85
N PRO A 195 -4.39 -16.91 -9.93
CA PRO A 195 -4.01 -16.89 -8.53
C PRO A 195 -3.98 -18.34 -8.04
N LYS A 196 -2.87 -18.74 -7.42
CA LYS A 196 -2.82 -20.02 -6.72
C LYS A 196 -3.85 -19.94 -5.59
N ALA A 197 -4.84 -20.83 -5.66
CA ALA A 197 -5.90 -20.96 -4.66
C ALA A 197 -5.34 -21.27 -3.27
#